data_AF-A0A6L9EB90-F1
#
_entry.id   AF-A0A6L9EB90-F1
#
_cell.length_a   1.000
_cell.length_b   1.000
_cell.length_c   1.000
_cell.angle_alpha   90.00
_cell.angle_beta   90.00
_cell.angle_gamma   90.00
#
_symmetry.space_group_name_H-M   'P 1'
#
loop_
_entity.id
_entity.type
_entity.pdbx_description
1 polymer ?
#
loop_
_entity_poly.entity_id
_entity_poly.type
_entity_poly.pdbx_seq_one_letter_code
_entity_poly.pdbx_strand_id
1 'polypeptide(L)'
;MKSFLSYLSWIDGVAGAVWVLLSLIMVGVLFQIYRKKGSSNPSFILGLFLLVLVSLYPLYTSFFTNPEVGIIGNIVTLLITVAYMTRLKSISQQLSRFMIPQVVWLFIATIYVGVMLIDQP
;
A
#
# COMPACT_ATOMS: atom_id res chain seq x y z
N MET A 1 27.25 -16.95 -4.76
CA MET A 1 26.51 -16.19 -3.73
C MET A 1 25.04 -16.28 -4.12
N LYS A 2 24.13 -16.81 -3.29
CA LYS A 2 22.69 -16.70 -3.61
C LYS A 2 22.37 -15.21 -3.61
N SER A 3 21.89 -14.67 -4.73
CA SER A 3 21.42 -13.28 -4.75
C SER A 3 20.36 -13.14 -3.65
N PHE A 4 20.42 -12.04 -2.89
CA PHE A 4 19.46 -11.75 -1.82
C PHE A 4 18.01 -11.78 -2.34
N LEU A 5 17.80 -11.49 -3.63
CA LEU A 5 16.50 -11.64 -4.33
C LEU A 5 15.94 -13.07 -4.27
N SER A 6 16.79 -14.09 -4.28
CA SER A 6 16.32 -15.49 -4.24
C SER A 6 15.62 -15.83 -2.92
N TYR A 7 15.91 -15.12 -1.82
CA TYR A 7 15.19 -15.26 -0.55
C TYR A 7 13.88 -14.47 -0.52
N LEU A 8 13.70 -13.54 -1.46
CA LEU A 8 12.53 -12.64 -1.54
C LEU A 8 11.59 -12.98 -2.70
N SER A 9 11.93 -13.95 -3.56
CA SER A 9 11.14 -14.34 -4.74
C SER A 9 9.71 -14.82 -4.42
N TRP A 10 9.45 -15.23 -3.18
CA TRP A 10 8.09 -15.54 -2.71
C TRP A 10 7.16 -14.32 -2.78
N ILE A 11 7.70 -13.09 -2.76
CA ILE A 11 6.94 -11.85 -2.84
C ILE A 11 6.17 -11.79 -4.17
N ASP A 12 6.78 -12.17 -5.28
CA ASP A 12 6.11 -12.19 -6.59
C ASP A 12 4.88 -13.10 -6.58
N GLY A 13 4.98 -14.26 -5.91
CA GLY A 13 3.90 -15.24 -5.84
C GLY A 13 2.72 -14.81 -4.97
N VAL A 14 2.93 -13.93 -3.98
CA VAL A 14 1.87 -13.51 -3.04
C VAL A 14 1.42 -12.07 -3.22
N ALA A 15 2.16 -11.24 -3.96
CA ALA A 15 1.91 -9.81 -4.06
C ALA A 15 0.48 -9.48 -4.50
N GLY A 16 -0.02 -10.14 -5.55
CA GLY A 16 -1.38 -9.95 -6.03
C GLY A 16 -2.43 -10.21 -4.94
N ALA A 17 -2.31 -11.33 -4.21
CA ALA A 17 -3.23 -11.69 -3.14
C ALA A 17 -3.16 -10.70 -1.96
N VAL A 18 -1.96 -10.25 -1.58
CA VAL A 18 -1.80 -9.25 -0.51
C VAL A 18 -2.45 -7.93 -0.90
N TRP A 19 -2.24 -7.44 -2.12
CA TRP A 19 -2.88 -6.21 -2.60
C TRP A 19 -4.41 -6.29 -2.59
N VAL A 20 -4.98 -7.43 -2.99
CA VAL A 20 -6.43 -7.65 -2.90
C VAL A 20 -6.92 -7.59 -1.45
N LEU A 21 -6.24 -8.28 -0.53
CA LEU A 21 -6.61 -8.27 0.89
C LEU A 21 -6.51 -6.87 1.51
N LEU A 22 -5.46 -6.11 1.18
CA LEU A 22 -5.29 -4.73 1.63
C LEU A 22 -6.41 -3.82 1.10
N SER A 23 -6.77 -3.96 -0.18
CA SER A 23 -7.89 -3.22 -0.78
C SER A 23 -9.22 -3.53 -0.07
N LEU A 24 -9.48 -4.79 0.29
CA LEU A 24 -10.68 -5.16 1.05
C LEU A 24 -10.69 -4.52 2.45
N ILE A 25 -9.55 -4.51 3.14
CA ILE A 25 -9.41 -3.83 4.44
C ILE A 25 -9.71 -2.33 4.28
N MET A 26 -9.14 -1.68 3.26
CA MET A 26 -9.39 -0.27 2.97
C MET A 26 -10.85 0.03 2.68
N VAL A 27 -11.53 -0.81 1.89
CA VAL A 27 -12.98 -0.70 1.64
C VAL A 27 -13.76 -0.80 2.94
N GLY A 28 -13.39 -1.73 3.83
CA GLY A 28 -13.98 -1.85 5.16
C GLY A 28 -13.79 -0.59 6.02
N VAL A 29 -12.60 0.01 6.00
CA VAL A 29 -12.30 1.29 6.68
C VAL A 29 -13.15 2.42 6.10
N LEU A 30 -13.22 2.54 4.78
CA LEU A 30 -14.02 3.55 4.08
C LEU A 30 -15.51 3.43 4.40
N PHE A 31 -16.04 2.21 4.40
CA PHE A 31 -17.43 1.95 4.77
C PHE A 31 -17.74 2.42 6.20
N GLN A 32 -16.82 2.18 7.15
CA GLN A 32 -16.99 2.67 8.52
C GLN A 32 -16.90 4.19 8.63
N ILE A 33 -16.02 4.85 7.86
CA ILE A 33 -15.94 6.31 7.83
C ILE A 33 -17.23 6.89 7.23
N TYR A 34 -17.70 6.33 6.11
CA TYR A 34 -18.95 6.73 5.48
C TYR A 34 -20.11 6.69 6.46
N ARG A 35 -20.26 5.58 7.21
CA ARG A 35 -21.30 5.45 8.23
C ARG A 35 -21.18 6.46 9.39
N LYS A 36 -19.95 6.83 9.78
CA LYS A 36 -19.71 7.72 10.94
C LYS A 36 -19.68 9.21 10.60
N LYS A 37 -19.26 9.58 9.39
CA LYS A 37 -18.94 10.96 9.00
C LYS A 37 -19.45 11.36 7.61
N GLY A 38 -19.99 10.43 6.82
CA GLY A 38 -20.48 10.66 5.46
C GLY A 38 -19.38 10.67 4.39
N SER A 39 -19.80 10.72 3.13
CA SER A 39 -18.92 10.70 1.94
C SER A 39 -18.19 12.02 1.69
N SER A 40 -18.72 13.15 2.17
CA SER A 40 -18.07 14.45 2.06
C SER A 40 -16.93 14.66 3.05
N ASN A 41 -16.70 13.71 3.98
CA ASN A 41 -15.62 13.83 4.95
C ASN A 41 -14.24 13.78 4.26
N PRO A 42 -13.30 14.69 4.57
CA PRO A 42 -11.97 14.68 3.97
C PRO A 42 -11.18 13.37 4.17
N SER A 43 -11.44 12.63 5.25
CA SER A 43 -10.83 11.31 5.48
C SER A 43 -11.43 10.23 4.58
N PHE A 44 -12.71 10.35 4.21
CA PHE A 44 -13.30 9.44 3.24
C PHE A 44 -12.69 9.67 1.85
N ILE A 45 -12.60 10.94 1.42
CA ILE A 45 -12.02 11.32 0.13
C ILE A 45 -10.55 10.89 0.02
N LEU A 46 -9.75 11.16 1.06
CA LEU A 46 -8.34 10.73 1.09
C LEU A 46 -8.21 9.20 1.06
N GLY A 47 -9.08 8.48 1.77
CA GLY A 47 -9.08 7.02 1.75
C GLY A 47 -9.44 6.45 0.38
N LEU A 48 -10.38 7.07 -0.34
CA LEU A 48 -10.71 6.71 -1.73
C LEU A 48 -9.53 6.94 -2.65
N PHE A 49 -8.87 8.10 -2.53
CA PHE A 49 -7.66 8.40 -3.30
C PHE A 49 -6.55 7.36 -3.05
N LEU A 50 -6.32 6.99 -1.79
CA LEU A 50 -5.34 5.97 -1.44
C LEU A 50 -5.73 4.58 -1.98
N LEU A 51 -7.02 4.23 -1.97
CA LEU A 51 -7.51 2.96 -2.51
C LEU A 51 -7.25 2.86 -4.02
N VAL A 52 -7.50 3.96 -4.75
CA VAL A 52 -7.18 4.05 -6.18
C VAL A 52 -5.68 3.90 -6.38
N LEU A 53 -4.85 4.64 -5.63
CA LEU A 53 -3.39 4.58 -5.75
C LEU A 53 -2.84 3.16 -5.54
N VAL A 54 -3.34 2.46 -4.52
CA VAL A 54 -3.00 1.06 -4.23
C VAL A 54 -3.47 0.13 -5.34
N SER A 55 -4.69 0.33 -5.86
CA SER A 55 -5.25 -0.50 -6.93
C SER A 55 -4.54 -0.30 -8.26
N LEU A 56 -3.91 0.85 -8.48
CA LEU A 56 -3.08 1.13 -9.66
C LEU A 56 -1.69 0.49 -9.56
N TYR A 57 -1.22 0.08 -8.37
CA TYR A 57 0.12 -0.48 -8.17
C TYR A 57 0.46 -1.66 -9.09
N PRO A 58 -0.40 -2.70 -9.21
CA PRO A 58 -0.14 -3.78 -10.14
C PRO A 58 -0.04 -3.31 -11.59
N LEU A 59 -0.76 -2.26 -11.97
CA LEU A 59 -0.73 -1.75 -13.33
C LEU A 59 0.63 -1.13 -13.64
N TYR A 60 1.14 -0.21 -12.82
CA TYR A 60 2.41 0.42 -13.18
C TYR A 60 3.64 -0.44 -12.90
N THR A 61 3.58 -1.41 -11.99
CA THR A 61 4.70 -2.33 -11.76
C THR A 61 4.75 -3.48 -12.75
N SER A 62 3.61 -3.99 -13.21
CA SER A 62 3.57 -5.08 -14.21
C SER A 62 3.73 -4.57 -15.64
N PHE A 63 3.20 -3.39 -15.98
CA PHE A 63 3.27 -2.86 -17.35
C PHE A 63 4.54 -2.07 -17.64
N PHE A 64 5.08 -1.31 -16.69
CA PHE A 64 6.27 -0.49 -16.96
C PHE A 64 7.58 -1.21 -16.64
N THR A 65 7.54 -2.33 -15.89
CA THR A 65 8.72 -3.12 -15.48
C THR A 65 9.90 -2.25 -15.03
N ASN A 66 9.60 -1.08 -14.46
CA ASN A 66 10.59 -0.08 -14.06
C ASN A 66 10.62 -0.04 -12.53
N PRO A 67 11.63 -0.64 -11.88
CA PRO A 67 11.70 -0.69 -10.44
C PRO A 67 11.85 0.70 -9.79
N GLU A 68 12.37 1.71 -10.50
CA GLU A 68 12.42 3.09 -10.00
C GLU A 68 11.02 3.63 -9.74
N VAL A 69 10.11 3.42 -10.70
CA VAL A 69 8.69 3.80 -10.58
C VAL A 69 8.03 3.01 -9.45
N GLY A 70 8.37 1.73 -9.29
CA GLY A 70 7.88 0.89 -8.20
C GLY A 70 8.28 1.42 -6.82
N ILE A 71 9.54 1.82 -6.63
CA ILE A 71 10.00 2.39 -5.35
C ILE A 71 9.34 3.73 -5.07
N ILE A 72 9.34 4.63 -6.05
CA ILE A 72 8.72 5.95 -5.87
C ILE A 72 7.23 5.78 -5.51
N GLY A 73 6.53 4.90 -6.22
CA GLY A 73 5.14 4.55 -5.93
C GLY A 73 4.94 4.01 -4.51
N ASN A 74 5.81 3.09 -4.06
CA ASN A 74 5.75 2.55 -2.71
C ASN A 74 6.00 3.62 -1.64
N ILE A 75 7.02 4.47 -1.80
CA ILE A 75 7.35 5.53 -0.85
C ILE A 75 6.19 6.53 -0.75
N VAL A 76 5.67 6.99 -1.90
CA VAL A 76 4.54 7.92 -1.93
C VAL A 76 3.31 7.30 -1.26
N THR A 77 2.99 6.05 -1.59
CA THR A 77 1.85 5.33 -1.00
C THR A 77 2.03 5.14 0.51
N LEU A 78 3.25 4.85 0.97
CA LEU A 78 3.58 4.70 2.39
C LEU A 78 3.38 6.01 3.15
N LEU A 79 3.89 7.13 2.63
CA LEU A 79 3.73 8.45 3.23
C LEU A 79 2.25 8.83 3.33
N ILE A 80 1.47 8.61 2.26
CA ILE A 80 0.03 8.87 2.26
C ILE A 80 -0.68 7.96 3.27
N THR A 81 -0.31 6.68 3.35
CA THR A 81 -0.90 5.72 4.30
C THR A 81 -0.65 6.16 5.75
N VAL A 82 0.56 6.62 6.08
CA VAL A 82 0.89 7.12 7.43
C VAL A 82 0.14 8.42 7.76
N ALA A 83 0.05 9.34 6.80
CA ALA A 83 -0.74 10.56 6.95
C ALA A 83 -2.24 10.22 7.15
N TYR A 84 -2.75 9.25 6.40
CA TYR A 84 -4.11 8.77 6.50
C TYR A 84 -4.38 8.12 7.87
N MET A 85 -3.50 7.25 8.34
CA MET A 85 -3.55 6.66 9.68
C MET A 85 -3.64 7.71 10.78
N THR A 86 -2.88 8.79 10.66
CA THR A 86 -2.89 9.89 11.63
C THR A 86 -4.24 10.60 11.63
N ARG A 87 -4.85 10.82 10.47
CA ARG A 87 -6.22 11.35 10.38
C ARG A 87 -7.26 10.38 10.95
N LEU A 88 -7.11 9.08 10.72
CA LEU A 88 -8.04 8.09 11.27
C LEU A 88 -8.05 8.06 12.79
N LYS A 89 -6.94 8.40 13.47
CA LYS A 89 -6.90 8.46 14.95
C LYS A 89 -7.93 9.43 15.53
N SER A 90 -8.26 10.53 14.84
CA SER A 90 -9.28 11.49 15.28
C SER A 90 -10.72 10.97 15.11
N ILE A 91 -10.92 9.92 14.30
CA ILE A 91 -12.21 9.28 14.09
C ILE A 91 -12.33 8.02 14.97
N SER A 92 -11.32 7.15 14.93
CA SER A 92 -11.25 5.91 15.70
C SER A 92 -9.84 5.31 15.65
N GLN A 93 -9.26 5.05 16.81
CA GLN A 93 -7.97 4.36 16.93
C GLN A 93 -7.99 2.97 16.26
N GLN A 94 -9.13 2.29 16.29
CA GLN A 94 -9.29 0.97 15.66
C GLN A 94 -9.18 1.06 14.13
N LEU A 95 -9.78 2.08 13.52
CA LEU A 95 -9.67 2.31 12.07
C LEU A 95 -8.21 2.58 11.66
N SER A 96 -7.49 3.36 12.47
CA SER A 96 -6.05 3.59 12.26
C SER A 96 -5.26 2.27 12.31
N ARG A 97 -5.56 1.39 13.26
CA ARG A 97 -4.88 0.09 13.40
C ARG A 97 -5.12 -0.86 12.22
N PHE A 98 -6.29 -0.79 11.57
CA PHE A 98 -6.56 -1.61 10.38
C PHE A 98 -5.64 -1.28 9.19
N MET A 99 -4.99 -0.12 9.18
CA MET A 99 -4.02 0.25 8.14
C MET A 99 -2.60 -0.27 8.41
N ILE A 100 -2.32 -0.86 9.58
CA ILE A 100 -0.99 -1.39 9.92
C ILE A 100 -0.50 -2.44 8.91
N PRO A 101 -1.32 -3.43 8.47
CA PRO A 101 -0.89 -4.40 7.46
C PRO A 101 -0.44 -3.73 6.15
N GLN A 102 -1.06 -2.63 5.75
CA GLN A 102 -0.68 -1.88 4.55
C GLN A 102 0.69 -1.22 4.70
N VAL A 103 0.99 -0.64 5.85
CA VAL A 103 2.32 -0.07 6.16
C VAL A 103 3.39 -1.15 6.15
N VAL A 104 3.13 -2.29 6.81
CA VAL A 104 4.07 -3.42 6.86
C VAL A 104 4.35 -3.94 5.46
N TRP A 105 3.31 -4.15 4.65
CA TRP A 105 3.46 -4.62 3.29
C TRP A 105 4.22 -3.62 2.40
N LEU A 106 3.89 -2.33 2.46
CA LEU A 106 4.60 -1.30 1.71
C LEU A 106 6.07 -1.22 2.07
N PHE A 107 6.43 -1.42 3.35
CA PHE A 107 7.82 -1.48 3.78
C PHE A 107 8.55 -2.68 3.17
N ILE A 108 7.94 -3.87 3.21
CA ILE A 108 8.49 -5.09 2.60
C ILE A 108 8.64 -4.92 1.08
N ALA A 109 7.59 -4.41 0.41
CA ALA A 109 7.60 -4.16 -1.03
C ALA A 109 8.66 -3.12 -1.43
N THR A 110 8.87 -2.07 -0.63
CA THR A 110 9.92 -1.08 -0.87
C THR A 110 11.30 -1.71 -0.80
N ILE A 111 11.57 -2.54 0.23
CA ILE A 111 12.85 -3.25 0.35
C ILE A 111 13.04 -4.17 -0.85
N TYR A 112 12.01 -4.93 -1.23
CA TYR A 112 12.09 -5.87 -2.34
C TYR A 112 12.45 -5.19 -3.67
N VAL A 113 11.70 -4.14 -4.04
CA VAL A 113 11.97 -3.39 -5.27
C VAL A 113 13.31 -2.64 -5.17
N GLY A 114 13.70 -2.20 -3.96
CA GLY A 114 15.03 -1.65 -3.67
C GLY A 114 16.16 -2.61 -3.99
N VAL A 115 16.04 -3.86 -3.57
CA VAL A 115 17.02 -4.90 -3.90
C VAL A 115 17.01 -5.17 -5.40
N MET A 116 15.84 -5.21 -6.04
CA MET A 116 15.73 -5.40 -7.49
C MET A 116 16.48 -4.33 -8.27
N LEU A 117 16.41 -3.05 -7.85
CA LEU A 117 17.18 -1.96 -8.47
C LEU A 117 18.69 -2.15 -8.37
N ILE A 118 19.18 -2.58 -7.20
CA ILE A 118 20.62 -2.74 -6.95
C ILE A 118 21.19 -3.93 -7.75
N ASP A 119 20.38 -4.97 -7.97
CA ASP A 119 20.77 -6.17 -8.70
C ASP A 119 20.53 -6.05 -10.23
N GLN A 120 20.10 -4.87 -10.74
CA GLN A 120 20.05 -4.63 -12.18
C GLN A 120 21.48 -4.47 -12.75
N PRO A 121 21.82 -5.16 -13.86
CA PRO A 121 23.15 -5.11 -14.47
C PRO A 121 23.49 -3.77 -15.12
#